data_AF-G4Q5E4-F1
#
_entry.id   AF-G4Q5E4-F1
#
_cell.length_a   1.000
_cell.length_b   1.000
_cell.length_c   1.000
_cell.angle_alpha   90.00
_cell.angle_beta   90.00
_cell.angle_gamma   90.00
#
_symmetry.space_group_name_H-M   'P 1'
#
loop_
_entity.id
_entity.type
_entity.pdbx_description
1 polymer ?
#
loop_
_entity_poly.entity_id
_entity_poly.type
_entity_poly.pdbx_seq_one_letter_code
_entity_poly.pdbx_strand_id
1 'polypeptide(L)'
;MAVTAVLCSLAMGIMLPSVKLSAIYSGFGSAPVCMIAGMMIVGDAIFQTGVAQKMGVAIGKLRIVQNERIFTVVVVTICTFMSAFMSDSGCIAMWMPIIAAVAAGSRGKIRSKMVIMPAGIACIVGGATTLVGSTSQNTANSFLMQTAGYEMGMGVFDVTRIMWIVDIVMVLYFATIGYTITKKTLKPGSPHFDDGNQYAAAPCDELDGVGIPQVPKKKQVISVFTLGICIVGFILCGFRPFSAYLNIANVALIGATILFMTKTISFEKTLHELNWGVLLTVGAITTLGTGLEKTGAGELIASSILDFFGGENASLTVVICVMFVLGSFLTLFMQNVSVSAMLAPIYIPLALKMGLSPVPFIILIAVASNMAIATPIGTPVNMQILPAGYKFSDYVKIGGPLWLLFMIVVCLTAPSLLF
;
A
#
# COMPACT_ATOMS: atom_id res chain seq x y z
N MET A 1 5.39 15.72 5.26
CA MET A 1 5.31 14.58 6.21
C MET A 1 6.66 14.24 6.80
N ALA A 2 7.65 13.80 6.03
CA ALA A 2 8.98 13.46 6.56
C ALA A 2 9.60 14.58 7.42
N VAL A 3 9.55 15.83 6.92
CA VAL A 3 9.98 17.01 7.68
C VAL A 3 9.20 17.16 8.99
N THR A 4 7.88 17.01 8.96
CA THR A 4 7.01 17.05 10.14
C THR A 4 7.36 15.94 11.14
N ALA A 5 7.57 14.70 10.67
CA ALA A 5 7.93 13.57 11.52
C ALA A 5 9.28 13.80 12.20
N VAL A 6 10.28 14.27 11.45
CA VAL A 6 11.60 14.64 11.99
C VAL A 6 11.49 15.79 12.98
N LEU A 7 10.72 16.85 12.67
CA LEU A 7 10.47 17.96 13.59
C LEU A 7 9.76 17.50 14.87
N CYS A 8 8.75 16.64 14.77
CA CYS A 8 8.08 16.07 15.93
C CYS A 8 9.03 15.20 16.77
N SER A 9 9.86 14.38 16.13
CA SER A 9 10.89 13.59 16.82
C SER A 9 11.88 14.49 17.58
N LEU A 10 12.37 15.55 16.93
CA LEU A 10 13.26 16.53 17.55
C LEU A 10 12.58 17.28 18.69
N ALA A 11 11.36 17.77 18.47
CA ALA A 11 10.58 18.47 19.49
C ALA A 11 10.34 17.56 20.70
N MET A 12 9.91 16.32 20.49
CA MET A 12 9.69 15.35 21.57
C MET A 12 11.00 15.03 22.31
N GLY A 13 12.10 14.79 21.61
CA GLY A 13 13.38 14.48 22.24
C GLY A 13 14.05 15.65 22.96
N ILE A 14 13.82 16.89 22.53
CA ILE A 14 14.40 18.10 23.14
C ILE A 14 13.51 18.63 24.27
N MET A 15 12.18 18.63 24.07
CA MET A 15 11.23 19.27 24.98
C MET A 15 10.76 18.35 26.11
N LEU A 16 10.87 17.02 25.97
CA LEU A 16 10.51 16.07 27.02
C LEU A 16 11.76 15.58 27.76
N PRO A 17 11.98 15.99 29.02
CA PRO A 17 13.13 15.53 29.82
C PRO A 17 13.13 14.01 30.06
N SER A 18 11.97 13.37 29.94
CA SER A 18 11.81 11.93 30.11
C SER A 18 12.36 11.14 28.92
N VAL A 19 12.48 11.73 27.73
CA VAL A 19 13.00 11.05 26.52
C VAL A 19 14.51 11.22 26.43
N LYS A 20 15.26 10.12 26.25
CA LYS A 20 16.72 10.21 26.03
C LYS A 20 16.98 10.84 24.65
N LEU A 21 17.95 11.75 24.53
CA LEU A 21 18.36 12.33 23.24
C LEU A 21 18.74 11.26 22.19
N SER A 22 19.24 10.11 22.62
CA SER A 22 19.53 8.99 21.71
C SER A 22 18.29 8.39 21.05
N ALA A 23 17.11 8.55 21.66
CA ALA A 23 15.86 8.07 21.09
C ALA A 23 15.56 8.75 19.74
N ILE A 24 15.93 10.04 19.60
CA ILE A 24 15.70 10.88 18.40
C ILE A 24 16.18 10.19 17.12
N TYR A 25 17.35 9.55 17.18
CA TYR A 25 17.99 8.90 16.03
C TYR A 25 18.00 7.36 16.11
N SER A 26 17.67 6.77 17.26
CA SER A 26 17.66 5.30 17.43
C SER A 26 16.75 4.57 16.44
N GLY A 27 15.64 5.20 16.05
CA GLY A 27 14.68 4.62 15.12
C GLY A 27 15.19 4.43 13.69
N PHE A 28 16.20 5.19 13.25
CA PHE A 28 16.72 5.12 11.88
C PHE A 28 17.51 3.83 11.60
N GLY A 29 18.03 3.18 12.65
CA GLY A 29 18.70 1.88 12.56
C GLY A 29 17.80 0.70 12.92
N SER A 30 16.48 0.93 13.05
CA SER A 30 15.54 -0.10 13.49
C SER A 30 15.23 -1.11 12.37
N ALA A 31 14.89 -2.34 12.77
CA ALA A 31 14.49 -3.40 11.84
C ALA A 31 13.38 -2.96 10.84
N PRO A 32 12.33 -2.21 11.25
CA PRO A 32 11.35 -1.68 10.30
C PRO A 32 11.94 -0.80 9.18
N VAL A 33 12.87 0.11 9.50
CA VAL A 33 13.48 1.00 8.50
C VAL A 33 14.31 0.19 7.51
N CYS A 34 15.13 -0.75 8.01
CA CYS A 34 15.93 -1.63 7.18
C CYS A 34 15.08 -2.52 6.27
N MET A 35 13.98 -3.05 6.80
CA MET A 35 13.02 -3.87 6.06
C MET A 35 12.39 -3.09 4.91
N ILE A 36 11.89 -1.87 5.18
CA ILE A 36 11.28 -1.01 4.16
C ILE A 36 12.30 -0.65 3.08
N ALA A 37 13.51 -0.26 3.48
CA ALA A 37 14.57 0.08 2.53
C ALA A 37 14.91 -1.11 1.61
N GLY A 38 15.12 -2.30 2.19
CA GLY A 38 15.40 -3.52 1.42
C GLY A 38 14.28 -3.88 0.45
N MET A 39 13.01 -3.79 0.88
CA MET A 39 11.88 -4.12 0.02
C MET A 39 11.59 -3.09 -1.05
N MET A 40 11.84 -1.80 -0.80
CA MET A 40 11.80 -0.79 -1.85
C MET A 40 12.83 -1.08 -2.94
N ILE A 41 14.04 -1.50 -2.58
CA ILE A 41 15.09 -1.90 -3.53
C ILE A 41 14.68 -3.13 -4.33
N VAL A 42 14.17 -4.17 -3.65
CA VAL A 42 13.73 -5.42 -4.31
C VAL A 42 12.56 -5.17 -5.26
N GLY A 43 11.58 -4.36 -4.85
CA GLY A 43 10.44 -3.98 -5.68
C GLY A 43 10.86 -3.13 -6.89
N ASP A 44 11.72 -2.14 -6.68
CA ASP A 44 12.25 -1.28 -7.74
C ASP A 44 13.05 -2.06 -8.79
N ALA A 45 13.77 -3.11 -8.38
CA ALA A 45 14.50 -3.98 -9.31
C ALA A 45 13.62 -4.66 -10.36
N ILE A 46 12.36 -4.97 -10.04
CA ILE A 46 11.45 -5.57 -11.02
C ILE A 46 11.08 -4.56 -12.12
N PHE A 47 10.95 -3.27 -11.76
CA PHE A 47 10.74 -2.19 -12.72
C PHE A 47 12.01 -1.89 -13.53
N GLN A 48 13.16 -1.77 -12.88
CA GLN A 48 14.43 -1.48 -13.57
C GLN A 48 14.85 -2.60 -14.54
N THR A 49 14.51 -3.86 -14.25
CA THR A 49 14.81 -5.01 -15.12
C THR A 49 13.83 -5.20 -16.27
N GLY A 50 12.72 -4.47 -16.29
CA GLY A 50 11.70 -4.57 -17.33
C GLY A 50 10.78 -5.79 -17.22
N VAL A 51 10.89 -6.58 -16.15
CA VAL A 51 10.09 -7.80 -15.96
C VAL A 51 8.61 -7.43 -15.87
N ALA A 52 8.30 -6.42 -15.06
CA ALA A 52 6.94 -5.98 -14.84
C ALA A 52 6.28 -5.52 -16.17
N GLN A 53 7.02 -4.74 -16.98
CA GLN A 53 6.58 -4.27 -18.29
C GLN A 53 6.34 -5.42 -19.27
N LYS A 54 7.26 -6.40 -19.32
CA LYS A 54 7.11 -7.59 -20.18
C LYS A 54 5.88 -8.42 -19.81
N MET A 55 5.62 -8.59 -18.51
CA MET A 55 4.42 -9.26 -18.03
C MET A 55 3.16 -8.51 -18.49
N GLY A 56 3.11 -7.19 -18.31
CA GLY A 56 1.96 -6.39 -18.75
C GLY A 56 1.73 -6.44 -20.27
N VAL A 57 2.79 -6.36 -21.10
CA VAL A 57 2.68 -6.46 -22.57
C VAL A 57 2.26 -7.87 -23.02
N ALA A 58 2.85 -8.93 -22.44
CA ALA A 58 2.48 -10.32 -22.78
C ALA A 58 1.00 -10.57 -22.53
N ILE A 59 0.47 -10.01 -21.45
CA ILE A 59 -0.94 -10.13 -21.07
C ILE A 59 -1.84 -9.28 -21.98
N GLY A 60 -1.41 -8.06 -22.33
CA GLY A 60 -2.13 -7.20 -23.27
C GLY A 60 -2.32 -7.82 -24.67
N LYS A 61 -1.45 -8.75 -25.06
CA LYS A 61 -1.54 -9.50 -26.33
C LYS A 61 -2.50 -10.70 -26.28
N LEU A 62 -3.07 -11.06 -25.12
CA LEU A 62 -3.96 -12.22 -25.00
C LEU A 62 -5.29 -11.98 -25.75
N ARG A 63 -5.70 -12.97 -26.55
CA ARG A 63 -6.88 -12.87 -27.45
C ARG A 63 -8.22 -12.72 -26.70
N ILE A 64 -8.27 -13.07 -25.41
CA ILE A 64 -9.44 -12.90 -24.53
C ILE A 64 -9.71 -11.41 -24.21
N VAL A 65 -8.73 -10.52 -24.44
CA VAL A 65 -8.74 -9.12 -24.02
C VAL A 65 -9.51 -8.18 -24.98
N GLN A 66 -10.21 -8.71 -25.99
CA GLN A 66 -10.87 -7.88 -27.01
C GLN A 66 -12.09 -7.07 -26.52
N ASN A 67 -12.58 -7.31 -25.30
CA ASN A 67 -13.70 -6.58 -24.68
C ASN A 67 -13.19 -5.70 -23.54
N GLU A 68 -13.55 -4.41 -23.56
CA GLU A 68 -13.14 -3.42 -22.54
C GLU A 68 -13.41 -3.89 -21.11
N ARG A 69 -14.58 -4.48 -20.85
CA ARG A 69 -14.93 -4.97 -19.50
C ARG A 69 -14.02 -6.13 -19.06
N ILE A 70 -13.75 -7.08 -19.96
CA ILE A 70 -12.88 -8.23 -19.67
C ILE A 70 -11.45 -7.72 -19.44
N PHE A 71 -10.99 -6.78 -20.27
CA PHE A 71 -9.68 -6.16 -20.09
C PHE A 71 -9.58 -5.45 -18.74
N THR A 72 -10.58 -4.65 -18.35
CA THR A 72 -10.62 -4.01 -17.03
C THR A 72 -10.49 -5.03 -15.90
N VAL A 73 -11.25 -6.13 -15.94
CA VAL A 73 -11.20 -7.17 -14.89
C VAL A 73 -9.83 -7.86 -14.85
N VAL A 74 -9.26 -8.17 -16.00
CA VAL A 74 -7.93 -8.78 -16.10
C VAL A 74 -6.87 -7.84 -15.52
N VAL A 75 -6.87 -6.57 -15.92
CA VAL A 75 -5.93 -5.56 -15.41
C VAL A 75 -6.10 -5.36 -13.91
N VAL A 76 -7.34 -5.20 -13.41
CA VAL A 76 -7.62 -5.07 -11.97
C VAL A 76 -7.04 -6.26 -11.20
N THR A 77 -7.33 -7.49 -11.63
CA THR A 77 -6.86 -8.70 -10.95
C THR A 77 -5.34 -8.78 -10.89
N ILE A 78 -4.66 -8.41 -11.98
CA ILE A 78 -3.20 -8.45 -12.04
C ILE A 78 -2.58 -7.32 -11.25
N CYS A 79 -3.10 -6.09 -11.36
CA CYS A 79 -2.66 -4.96 -10.55
C CYS A 79 -2.75 -5.31 -9.06
N THR A 80 -3.85 -5.91 -8.61
CA THR A 80 -4.02 -6.35 -7.22
C THR A 80 -2.91 -7.31 -6.82
N PHE A 81 -2.69 -8.36 -7.60
CA PHE A 81 -1.69 -9.37 -7.28
C PHE A 81 -0.25 -8.83 -7.36
N MET A 82 0.06 -8.00 -8.35
CA MET A 82 1.39 -7.41 -8.50
C MET A 82 1.68 -6.41 -7.38
N SER A 83 0.72 -5.54 -7.06
CA SER A 83 0.88 -4.53 -6.01
C SER A 83 1.02 -5.15 -4.62
N ALA A 84 0.48 -6.35 -4.40
CA ALA A 84 0.70 -7.09 -3.16
C ALA A 84 2.19 -7.33 -2.83
N PHE A 85 3.08 -7.31 -3.83
CA PHE A 85 4.52 -7.56 -3.66
C PHE A 85 5.42 -6.44 -4.21
N MET A 86 4.82 -5.38 -4.75
CA MET A 86 5.50 -4.28 -5.43
C MET A 86 4.94 -2.95 -4.91
N SER A 87 5.59 -1.83 -5.20
CA SER A 87 5.04 -0.53 -4.78
C SER A 87 3.81 -0.16 -5.60
N ASP A 88 2.74 0.31 -4.93
CA ASP A 88 1.48 0.73 -5.59
C ASP A 88 1.73 1.79 -6.67
N SER A 89 2.59 2.74 -6.33
CA SER A 89 3.02 3.83 -7.21
C SER A 89 3.77 3.30 -8.44
N GLY A 90 4.72 2.38 -8.25
CA GLY A 90 5.44 1.80 -9.38
C GLY A 90 4.50 0.99 -10.28
N CYS A 91 3.59 0.23 -9.66
CA CYS A 91 2.67 -0.64 -10.38
C CYS A 91 1.78 0.17 -11.32
N ILE A 92 1.16 1.25 -10.85
CA ILE A 92 0.31 2.09 -11.70
C ILE A 92 1.10 2.84 -12.77
N ALA A 93 2.29 3.36 -12.44
CA ALA A 93 3.15 4.09 -13.38
C ALA A 93 3.52 3.23 -14.59
N MET A 94 3.73 1.94 -14.37
CA MET A 94 3.94 0.96 -15.42
C MET A 94 2.66 0.63 -16.20
N TRP A 95 1.52 0.45 -15.51
CA TRP A 95 0.28 0.03 -16.16
C TRP A 95 -0.34 1.12 -17.03
N MET A 96 -0.22 2.40 -16.68
CA MET A 96 -0.76 3.51 -17.46
C MET A 96 -0.34 3.49 -18.95
N PRO A 97 0.97 3.46 -19.30
CA PRO A 97 1.39 3.38 -20.71
C PRO A 97 1.01 2.05 -21.37
N ILE A 98 1.00 0.92 -20.64
CA ILE A 98 0.59 -0.38 -21.21
C ILE A 98 -0.90 -0.37 -21.56
N ILE A 99 -1.74 0.17 -20.68
CA ILE A 99 -3.18 0.35 -20.92
C ILE A 99 -3.41 1.28 -22.11
N ALA A 100 -2.65 2.37 -22.21
CA ALA A 100 -2.72 3.30 -23.33
C ALA A 100 -2.36 2.63 -24.66
N ALA A 101 -1.27 1.87 -24.71
CA ALA A 101 -0.82 1.15 -25.90
C ALA A 101 -1.82 0.07 -26.34
N VAL A 102 -2.39 -0.70 -25.39
CA VAL A 102 -3.45 -1.67 -25.69
C VAL A 102 -4.72 -0.97 -26.17
N ALA A 103 -5.09 0.16 -25.58
CA ALA A 103 -6.24 0.95 -26.00
C ALA A 103 -6.08 1.47 -27.44
N ALA A 104 -4.92 1.99 -27.79
CA ALA A 104 -4.59 2.45 -29.15
C ALA A 104 -4.71 1.32 -30.19
N GLY A 105 -4.11 0.16 -29.91
CA GLY A 105 -4.17 -1.02 -30.79
C GLY A 105 -5.57 -1.64 -30.94
N SER A 106 -6.51 -1.31 -30.04
CA SER A 106 -7.86 -1.87 -30.02
C SER A 106 -8.83 -1.30 -31.07
N ARG A 107 -8.41 -0.26 -31.81
CA ARG A 107 -9.25 0.48 -32.78
C ARG A 107 -10.56 0.99 -32.17
N GLY A 108 -10.47 1.56 -30.96
CA GLY A 108 -11.60 2.16 -30.24
C GLY A 108 -12.49 1.19 -29.45
N LYS A 109 -12.13 -0.11 -29.38
CA LYS A 109 -12.84 -1.08 -28.54
C LYS A 109 -12.55 -0.91 -27.05
N ILE A 110 -11.36 -0.43 -26.72
CA ILE A 110 -10.87 -0.20 -25.35
C ILE A 110 -10.48 1.26 -25.24
N ARG A 111 -10.94 1.92 -24.16
CA ARG A 111 -10.58 3.30 -23.85
C ARG A 111 -9.69 3.35 -22.61
N SER A 112 -8.54 4.00 -22.71
CA SER A 112 -7.54 4.06 -21.64
C SER A 112 -8.12 4.56 -20.31
N LYS A 113 -8.90 5.65 -20.35
CA LYS A 113 -9.58 6.25 -19.19
C LYS A 113 -10.62 5.33 -18.50
N MET A 114 -11.17 4.34 -19.20
CA MET A 114 -12.09 3.37 -18.57
C MET A 114 -11.34 2.35 -17.72
N VAL A 115 -10.06 2.11 -17.99
CA VAL A 115 -9.26 1.03 -17.40
C VAL A 115 -8.24 1.57 -16.40
N ILE A 116 -7.65 2.75 -16.65
CA ILE A 116 -6.64 3.37 -15.77
C ILE A 116 -7.21 3.63 -14.36
N MET A 117 -8.45 4.12 -14.23
CA MET A 117 -9.06 4.38 -12.91
C MET A 117 -9.24 3.10 -12.09
N PRO A 118 -9.90 2.03 -12.60
CA PRO A 118 -9.94 0.74 -11.92
C PRO A 118 -8.55 0.16 -11.61
N ALA A 119 -7.58 0.30 -12.52
CA ALA A 119 -6.22 -0.17 -12.30
C ALA A 119 -5.54 0.56 -11.13
N GLY A 120 -5.70 1.89 -11.03
CA GLY A 120 -5.18 2.68 -9.91
C GLY A 120 -5.78 2.25 -8.57
N ILE A 121 -7.11 2.07 -8.52
CA ILE A 121 -7.81 1.54 -7.35
C ILE A 121 -7.27 0.15 -6.98
N ALA A 122 -7.06 -0.72 -7.97
CA ALA A 122 -6.54 -2.06 -7.75
C ALA A 122 -5.11 -2.08 -7.20
N CYS A 123 -4.24 -1.16 -7.65
CA CYS A 123 -2.90 -1.01 -7.09
C CYS A 123 -2.95 -0.55 -5.63
N ILE A 124 -3.81 0.43 -5.30
CA ILE A 124 -3.95 0.93 -3.91
C ILE A 124 -4.43 -0.17 -2.96
N VAL A 125 -5.48 -0.88 -3.34
CA VAL A 125 -6.08 -1.93 -2.51
C VAL A 125 -5.17 -3.15 -2.44
N GLY A 126 -4.64 -3.59 -3.58
CA GLY A 126 -3.74 -4.76 -3.63
C GLY A 126 -2.43 -4.55 -2.90
N GLY A 127 -1.94 -3.30 -2.83
CA GLY A 127 -0.81 -2.92 -2.00
C GLY A 127 -0.96 -3.33 -0.54
N ALA A 128 -2.19 -3.32 -0.03
CA ALA A 128 -2.47 -3.70 1.35
C ALA A 128 -2.59 -5.20 1.57
N THR A 129 -2.55 -6.04 0.53
CA THR A 129 -2.78 -7.48 0.68
C THR A 129 -1.68 -8.18 1.46
N THR A 130 -0.43 -7.72 1.39
CA THR A 130 0.68 -8.23 2.22
C THR A 130 1.41 -7.08 2.90
N LEU A 131 2.14 -7.38 3.97
CA LEU A 131 2.97 -6.38 4.66
C LEU A 131 3.99 -5.68 3.74
N VAL A 132 4.37 -6.30 2.63
CA VAL A 132 5.39 -5.80 1.70
C VAL A 132 4.85 -4.69 0.79
N GLY A 133 3.61 -4.81 0.32
CA GLY A 133 3.08 -4.02 -0.79
C GLY A 133 3.00 -2.53 -0.48
N SER A 134 2.52 -2.18 0.73
CA SER A 134 2.31 -0.78 1.11
C SER A 134 3.16 -0.32 2.29
N THR A 135 3.75 0.87 2.12
CA THR A 135 4.56 1.54 3.14
C THR A 135 3.78 1.91 4.40
N SER A 136 2.46 2.11 4.31
CA SER A 136 1.62 2.43 5.46
C SER A 136 1.51 1.25 6.43
N GLN A 137 1.48 0.02 5.91
CA GLN A 137 1.43 -1.19 6.73
C GLN A 137 2.73 -1.38 7.50
N ASN A 138 3.86 -1.15 6.83
CA ASN A 138 5.17 -1.17 7.48
C ASN A 138 5.30 -0.10 8.56
N THR A 139 4.68 1.06 8.34
CA THR A 139 4.61 2.13 9.35
C THR A 139 3.80 1.68 10.57
N ALA A 140 2.60 1.12 10.37
CA ALA A 140 1.78 0.61 11.47
C ALA A 140 2.50 -0.53 12.23
N ASN A 141 3.15 -1.44 11.49
CA ASN A 141 3.94 -2.53 12.05
C ASN A 141 5.13 -2.04 12.88
N SER A 142 5.75 -0.92 12.49
CA SER A 142 6.89 -0.36 13.22
C SER A 142 6.54 0.05 14.66
N PHE A 143 5.31 0.53 14.89
CA PHE A 143 4.82 0.82 16.25
C PHE A 143 4.54 -0.46 17.03
N LEU A 144 4.02 -1.50 16.38
CA LEU A 144 3.80 -2.79 17.01
C LEU A 144 5.11 -3.39 17.52
N MET A 145 6.16 -3.35 16.68
CA MET A 145 7.49 -3.87 17.02
C MET A 145 8.18 -3.11 18.16
N GLN A 146 7.67 -1.93 18.54
CA GLN A 146 8.16 -1.16 19.68
C GLN A 146 7.39 -1.48 20.97
N THR A 147 6.31 -2.24 20.87
CA THR A 147 5.50 -2.63 22.02
C THR A 147 6.11 -3.88 22.66
N ALA A 148 6.31 -3.84 23.99
CA ALA A 148 6.88 -4.96 24.74
C ALA A 148 6.08 -6.26 24.51
N GLY A 149 6.78 -7.35 24.17
CA GLY A 149 6.19 -8.66 23.85
C GLY A 149 5.69 -8.81 22.40
N TYR A 150 5.79 -7.77 21.57
CA TYR A 150 5.38 -7.77 20.16
C TYR A 150 6.51 -7.37 19.21
N GLU A 151 7.77 -7.52 19.63
CA GLU A 151 8.98 -7.08 18.92
C GLU A 151 9.16 -7.76 17.54
N MET A 152 8.54 -8.93 17.36
CA MET A 152 8.52 -9.66 16.10
C MET A 152 7.66 -8.98 15.03
N GLY A 153 6.69 -8.15 15.43
CA GLY A 153 5.74 -7.49 14.54
C GLY A 153 4.73 -8.45 13.91
N MET A 154 4.07 -7.97 12.85
CA MET A 154 3.14 -8.74 12.03
C MET A 154 3.89 -9.69 11.09
N GLY A 155 3.31 -10.87 10.90
CA GLY A 155 3.64 -11.74 9.79
C GLY A 155 3.23 -11.14 8.45
N VAL A 156 3.90 -11.53 7.37
CA VAL A 156 3.68 -10.94 6.04
C VAL A 156 2.25 -11.14 5.52
N PHE A 157 1.60 -12.24 5.91
CA PHE A 157 0.25 -12.61 5.48
C PHE A 157 -0.84 -12.35 6.52
N ASP A 158 -0.52 -11.67 7.63
CA ASP A 158 -1.52 -11.41 8.68
C ASP A 158 -2.64 -10.50 8.16
N VAL A 159 -2.26 -9.45 7.40
CA VAL A 159 -3.21 -8.53 6.77
C VAL A 159 -3.98 -9.19 5.63
N THR A 160 -3.39 -10.21 5.00
CA THR A 160 -3.99 -10.92 3.87
C THR A 160 -5.35 -11.49 4.23
N ARG A 161 -5.56 -11.98 5.47
CA ARG A 161 -6.80 -12.62 5.93
C ARG A 161 -8.06 -11.78 5.75
N ILE A 162 -7.95 -10.46 5.83
CA ILE A 162 -9.06 -9.55 5.51
C ILE A 162 -8.97 -9.11 4.05
N MET A 163 -7.77 -8.74 3.60
CA MET A 163 -7.60 -8.11 2.30
C MET A 163 -7.96 -9.02 1.14
N TRP A 164 -7.80 -10.34 1.23
CA TRP A 164 -8.24 -11.24 0.17
C TRP A 164 -9.75 -11.15 -0.09
N ILE A 165 -10.55 -10.90 0.95
CA ILE A 165 -12.01 -10.70 0.83
C ILE A 165 -12.27 -9.36 0.14
N VAL A 166 -11.59 -8.31 0.56
CA VAL A 166 -11.68 -6.96 -0.02
C VAL A 166 -11.28 -6.98 -1.50
N ASP A 167 -10.19 -7.68 -1.84
CA ASP A 167 -9.67 -7.86 -3.19
C ASP A 167 -10.67 -8.59 -4.09
N ILE A 168 -11.27 -9.69 -3.59
CA ILE A 168 -12.31 -10.41 -4.33
C ILE A 168 -13.53 -9.51 -4.56
N VAL A 169 -13.98 -8.80 -3.53
CA VAL A 169 -15.11 -7.86 -3.62
C VAL A 169 -14.83 -6.78 -4.66
N MET A 170 -13.60 -6.26 -4.71
CA MET A 170 -13.19 -5.28 -5.72
C MET A 170 -13.21 -5.85 -7.14
N VAL A 171 -12.63 -7.03 -7.34
CA VAL A 171 -12.62 -7.72 -8.64
C VAL A 171 -14.05 -7.99 -9.09
N LEU A 172 -14.91 -8.52 -8.21
CA LEU A 172 -16.32 -8.74 -8.49
C LEU A 172 -17.08 -7.45 -8.76
N TYR A 173 -16.77 -6.37 -8.05
CA TYR A 173 -17.36 -5.05 -8.27
C TYR A 173 -17.07 -4.57 -9.68
N PHE A 174 -15.81 -4.53 -10.12
CA PHE A 174 -15.46 -4.12 -11.48
C PHE A 174 -15.93 -5.12 -12.53
N ALA A 175 -16.00 -6.41 -12.19
CA ALA A 175 -16.59 -7.42 -13.07
C ALA A 175 -18.10 -7.22 -13.25
N THR A 176 -18.81 -6.59 -12.32
CA THR A 176 -20.29 -6.44 -12.33
C THR A 176 -20.74 -4.98 -12.47
N ILE A 177 -21.02 -4.32 -11.35
CA ILE A 177 -21.69 -3.02 -11.25
C ILE A 177 -20.68 -1.88 -11.47
N GLY A 178 -19.45 -2.04 -10.99
CA GLY A 178 -18.38 -1.04 -11.07
C GLY A 178 -18.08 -0.59 -12.50
N TYR A 179 -17.99 -1.53 -13.46
CA TYR A 179 -17.82 -1.16 -14.87
C TYR A 179 -18.98 -0.31 -15.41
N THR A 180 -20.21 -0.62 -15.00
CA THR A 180 -21.41 0.16 -15.39
C THR A 180 -21.39 1.56 -14.78
N ILE A 181 -21.00 1.69 -13.50
CA ILE A 181 -20.83 2.98 -12.82
C ILE A 181 -19.75 3.82 -13.49
N THR A 182 -18.59 3.22 -13.80
CA THR A 182 -17.50 3.88 -14.53
C THR A 182 -17.98 4.38 -15.89
N LYS A 183 -18.70 3.54 -16.65
CA LYS A 183 -19.27 3.92 -17.95
C LYS A 183 -20.28 5.07 -17.84
N LYS A 184 -21.16 5.04 -16.84
CA LYS A 184 -22.17 6.08 -16.58
C LYS A 184 -21.53 7.40 -16.16
N THR A 185 -20.44 7.33 -15.39
CA THR A 185 -19.73 8.50 -14.85
C THR A 185 -18.89 9.17 -15.91
N LEU A 186 -18.04 8.40 -16.60
CA LEU A 186 -17.10 8.94 -17.57
C LEU A 186 -17.75 9.23 -18.93
N LYS A 187 -18.92 8.64 -19.22
CA LYS A 187 -19.71 8.89 -20.44
C LYS A 187 -18.87 8.77 -21.73
N PRO A 188 -18.38 7.57 -22.06
CA PRO A 188 -17.35 7.43 -23.08
C PRO A 188 -17.84 7.54 -24.54
N GLY A 189 -19.07 8.00 -24.76
CA GLY A 189 -19.59 8.44 -26.06
C GLY A 189 -19.72 9.96 -26.18
N SER A 190 -19.36 10.74 -25.14
CA SER A 190 -19.37 12.20 -25.23
C SER A 190 -18.16 12.72 -26.00
N PRO A 191 -18.30 13.80 -26.81
CA PRO A 191 -17.17 14.43 -27.50
C PRO A 191 -16.03 14.87 -26.57
N HIS A 192 -16.35 15.19 -25.31
CA HIS A 192 -15.43 15.66 -24.28
C HIS A 192 -14.78 14.54 -23.45
N PHE A 193 -14.91 13.28 -23.86
CA PHE A 193 -14.45 12.14 -23.06
C PHE A 193 -12.93 12.15 -22.84
N ASP A 194 -12.18 12.46 -23.90
CA ASP A 194 -10.73 12.49 -23.93
C ASP A 194 -10.13 13.87 -23.60
N ASP A 195 -10.95 14.83 -23.16
CA ASP A 195 -10.47 16.15 -22.74
C ASP A 195 -9.43 16.00 -21.62
N GLY A 196 -8.21 16.46 -21.89
CA GLY A 196 -7.07 16.37 -20.97
C GLY A 196 -6.51 14.95 -20.76
N ASN A 197 -6.94 13.95 -21.52
CA ASN A 197 -6.43 12.59 -21.45
C ASN A 197 -5.15 12.44 -22.30
N GLN A 198 -3.99 12.49 -21.65
CA GLN A 198 -2.70 12.31 -22.31
C GLN A 198 -2.50 10.89 -22.88
N TYR A 199 -3.30 9.92 -22.42
CA TYR A 199 -3.24 8.52 -22.81
C TYR A 199 -4.28 8.14 -23.88
N ALA A 200 -4.96 9.12 -24.50
CA ALA A 200 -5.95 8.86 -25.54
C ALA A 200 -5.31 8.60 -26.92
N ALA A 201 -4.19 9.28 -27.22
CA ALA A 201 -3.57 9.33 -28.54
C ALA A 201 -2.22 8.58 -28.62
N ALA A 202 -2.02 7.55 -27.79
CA ALA A 202 -0.81 6.73 -27.83
C ALA A 202 -0.63 6.11 -29.24
N PRO A 203 0.57 6.20 -29.87
CA PRO A 203 0.85 5.55 -31.15
C PRO A 203 0.59 4.04 -31.08
N CYS A 204 -0.05 3.47 -32.10
CA CYS A 204 -0.37 2.04 -32.16
C CYS A 204 0.87 1.12 -32.12
N ASP A 205 2.03 1.63 -32.54
CA ASP A 205 3.30 0.89 -32.58
C ASP A 205 4.03 0.87 -31.22
N GLU A 206 3.49 1.53 -30.18
CA GLU A 206 4.12 1.54 -28.85
C GLU A 206 4.11 0.18 -28.17
N LEU A 207 3.22 -0.77 -28.51
CA LEU A 207 3.17 -2.08 -27.82
C LEU A 207 4.48 -2.88 -27.92
N ASP A 208 5.23 -2.73 -29.02
CA ASP A 208 6.54 -3.36 -29.21
C ASP A 208 7.70 -2.47 -28.72
N GLY A 209 7.41 -1.22 -28.34
CA GLY A 209 8.34 -0.21 -27.87
C GLY A 209 8.05 0.40 -26.48
N VAL A 210 7.15 -0.20 -25.66
CA VAL A 210 6.72 0.34 -24.35
C VAL A 210 7.87 0.37 -23.35
N GLY A 211 8.80 1.33 -23.49
CA GLY A 211 9.85 1.65 -22.53
C GLY A 211 10.56 0.46 -21.87
N ILE A 212 10.56 -0.74 -22.48
CA ILE A 212 11.03 -1.96 -21.82
C ILE A 212 12.53 -1.79 -21.73
N PRO A 213 13.09 -1.65 -20.52
CA PRO A 213 14.53 -1.59 -20.37
C PRO A 213 15.12 -2.82 -21.06
N GLN A 214 15.99 -2.61 -22.06
CA GLN A 214 16.66 -3.68 -22.82
C GLN A 214 17.74 -4.32 -21.95
N VAL A 215 17.28 -5.02 -20.92
CA VAL A 215 18.09 -5.64 -19.88
C VAL A 215 18.21 -7.14 -20.19
N PRO A 216 19.43 -7.73 -20.09
CA PRO A 216 19.64 -9.15 -20.36
C PRO A 216 18.69 -10.06 -19.58
N LYS A 217 18.22 -11.15 -20.21
CA LYS A 217 17.33 -12.14 -19.57
C LYS A 217 17.87 -12.66 -18.23
N LYS A 218 19.20 -12.79 -18.09
CA LYS A 218 19.84 -13.20 -16.84
C LYS A 218 19.51 -12.27 -15.67
N LYS A 219 19.54 -10.95 -15.88
CA LYS A 219 19.22 -9.94 -14.85
C LYS A 219 17.74 -9.93 -14.49
N GLN A 220 16.87 -10.19 -15.47
CA GLN A 220 15.42 -10.37 -15.26
C GLN A 220 15.10 -11.61 -14.42
N VAL A 221 15.77 -12.73 -14.69
CA VAL A 221 15.60 -13.95 -13.88
C VAL A 221 16.12 -13.73 -12.46
N ILE A 222 17.26 -13.03 -12.29
CA ILE A 222 17.80 -12.72 -10.96
C ILE A 222 16.81 -11.85 -10.16
N SER A 223 16.19 -10.82 -10.73
CA SER A 223 15.24 -9.98 -9.98
C SER A 223 14.01 -10.76 -9.51
N VAL A 224 13.41 -11.58 -10.38
CA VAL A 224 12.27 -12.45 -10.01
C VAL A 224 12.66 -13.49 -8.97
N PHE A 225 13.83 -14.13 -9.14
CA PHE A 225 14.33 -15.12 -8.22
C PHE A 225 14.61 -14.52 -6.83
N THR A 226 15.20 -13.33 -6.78
CA THR A 226 15.43 -12.61 -5.51
C THR A 226 14.11 -12.26 -4.83
N LEU A 227 13.10 -11.77 -5.57
CA LEU A 227 11.77 -11.54 -4.97
C LEU A 227 11.19 -12.84 -4.40
N GLY A 228 11.29 -13.95 -5.14
CA GLY A 228 10.86 -15.27 -4.68
C GLY A 228 11.58 -15.70 -3.40
N ILE A 229 12.91 -15.50 -3.31
CA ILE A 229 13.69 -15.76 -2.10
C ILE A 229 13.20 -14.88 -0.94
N CYS A 230 12.93 -13.59 -1.16
CA CYS A 230 12.42 -12.72 -0.11
C CYS A 230 11.07 -13.19 0.41
N ILE A 231 10.14 -13.57 -0.48
CA ILE A 231 8.82 -14.09 -0.09
C ILE A 231 8.97 -15.39 0.72
N VAL A 232 9.79 -16.34 0.26
CA VAL A 232 10.04 -17.59 1.00
C VAL A 232 10.73 -17.30 2.33
N GLY A 233 11.71 -16.42 2.36
CA GLY A 233 12.41 -16.00 3.58
C GLY A 233 11.45 -15.39 4.60
N PHE A 234 10.51 -14.55 4.16
CA PHE A 234 9.48 -14.01 5.03
C PHE A 234 8.53 -15.06 5.61
N ILE A 235 8.13 -16.04 4.80
CA ILE A 235 7.33 -17.17 5.27
C ILE A 235 8.12 -17.94 6.34
N LEU A 236 9.40 -18.20 6.10
CA LEU A 236 10.28 -18.91 7.02
C LEU A 236 10.52 -18.16 8.33
N CYS A 237 10.59 -16.81 8.31
CA CYS A 237 10.66 -15.99 9.53
C CYS A 237 9.46 -16.22 10.48
N GLY A 238 8.30 -16.60 9.93
CA GLY A 238 7.11 -16.94 10.72
C GLY A 238 7.21 -18.29 11.46
N PHE A 239 8.20 -19.12 11.15
CA PHE A 239 8.42 -20.41 11.81
C PHE A 239 9.44 -20.30 12.96
N ARG A 240 9.04 -20.78 14.15
CA ARG A 240 9.83 -20.78 15.40
C ARG A 240 11.32 -21.21 15.29
N PRO A 241 11.72 -22.22 14.51
CA PRO A 241 13.14 -22.59 14.42
C PRO A 241 14.01 -21.57 13.68
N PHE A 242 13.43 -20.71 12.82
CA PHE A 242 14.18 -19.74 12.01
C PHE A 242 14.14 -18.31 12.56
N SER A 243 13.20 -17.99 13.46
CA SER A 243 13.02 -16.65 14.02
C SER A 243 14.21 -16.15 14.86
N ALA A 244 15.08 -17.05 15.32
CA ALA A 244 16.27 -16.69 16.08
C ALA A 244 17.40 -16.08 15.22
N TYR A 245 17.44 -16.39 13.92
CA TYR A 245 18.51 -15.95 13.00
C TYR A 245 17.98 -15.08 11.84
N LEU A 246 16.73 -15.26 11.44
CA LEU A 246 16.10 -14.55 10.34
C LEU A 246 15.01 -13.60 10.87
N ASN A 247 15.30 -12.30 10.81
CA ASN A 247 14.33 -11.23 10.94
C ASN A 247 13.88 -10.80 9.53
N ILE A 248 12.65 -10.31 9.40
CA ILE A 248 12.07 -9.75 8.16
C ILE A 248 13.01 -8.66 7.58
N ALA A 249 13.65 -7.85 8.43
CA ALA A 249 14.65 -6.88 7.98
C ALA A 249 15.86 -7.52 7.28
N ASN A 250 16.39 -8.62 7.84
CA ASN A 250 17.56 -9.30 7.28
C ASN A 250 17.24 -9.91 5.91
N VAL A 251 16.07 -10.51 5.75
CA VAL A 251 15.62 -11.08 4.48
C VAL A 251 15.54 -10.01 3.38
N ALA A 252 14.96 -8.84 3.70
CA ALA A 252 14.88 -7.72 2.77
C ALA A 252 16.26 -7.18 2.39
N LEU A 253 17.16 -7.02 3.36
CA LEU A 253 18.53 -6.56 3.12
C LEU A 253 19.34 -7.55 2.29
N ILE A 254 19.25 -8.86 2.57
CA ILE A 254 19.90 -9.90 1.77
C ILE A 254 19.44 -9.82 0.31
N GLY A 255 18.13 -9.64 0.08
CA GLY A 255 17.58 -9.44 -1.26
C GLY A 255 18.19 -8.23 -1.98
N ALA A 256 18.22 -7.07 -1.30
CA ALA A 256 18.85 -5.86 -1.83
C ALA A 256 20.34 -6.07 -2.15
N THR A 257 21.09 -6.72 -1.24
CA THR A 257 22.52 -7.01 -1.43
C THR A 257 22.75 -7.93 -2.63
N ILE A 258 21.94 -8.98 -2.82
CA ILE A 258 22.02 -9.86 -3.99
C ILE A 258 21.87 -9.04 -5.28
N LEU A 259 20.91 -8.12 -5.35
CA LEU A 259 20.65 -7.31 -6.55
C LEU A 259 21.80 -6.35 -6.88
N PHE A 260 22.41 -5.74 -5.87
CA PHE A 260 23.59 -4.88 -6.06
C PHE A 260 24.85 -5.69 -6.41
N MET A 261 25.12 -6.80 -5.71
CA MET A 261 26.30 -7.63 -5.99
C MET A 261 26.26 -8.25 -7.39
N THR A 262 25.07 -8.68 -7.84
CA THR A 262 24.88 -9.21 -9.20
C THR A 262 24.87 -8.11 -10.27
N LYS A 263 24.99 -6.83 -9.89
CA LYS A 263 24.88 -5.65 -10.76
C LYS A 263 23.60 -5.69 -11.60
N THR A 264 22.53 -6.22 -11.01
CA THR A 264 21.20 -6.30 -11.64
C THR A 264 20.59 -4.91 -11.76
N ILE A 265 20.76 -4.11 -10.71
CA ILE A 265 20.38 -2.69 -10.62
C ILE A 265 21.59 -1.83 -10.27
N SER A 266 21.53 -0.53 -10.57
CA SER A 266 22.59 0.43 -10.25
C SER A 266 22.38 1.01 -8.86
N PHE A 267 23.40 0.94 -8.00
CA PHE A 267 23.33 1.44 -6.62
C PHE A 267 22.92 2.92 -6.55
N GLU A 268 23.61 3.79 -7.30
CA GLU A 268 23.36 5.24 -7.28
C GLU A 268 21.97 5.60 -7.78
N LYS A 269 21.54 4.98 -8.89
CA LYS A 269 20.21 5.19 -9.47
C LYS A 269 19.11 4.76 -8.50
N THR A 270 19.23 3.55 -7.94
CA THR A 270 18.25 3.03 -6.99
C THR A 270 18.15 3.94 -5.77
N LEU A 271 19.27 4.42 -5.20
CA LEU A 271 19.23 5.35 -4.07
C LEU A 271 18.55 6.69 -4.39
N HIS A 272 18.66 7.19 -5.62
CA HIS A 272 17.94 8.38 -6.07
C HIS A 272 16.43 8.14 -6.25
N GLU A 273 16.03 6.93 -6.65
CA GLU A 273 14.63 6.55 -6.88
C GLU A 273 13.90 6.15 -5.58
N LEU A 274 14.63 5.86 -4.50
CA LEU A 274 14.04 5.55 -3.20
C LEU A 274 13.23 6.71 -2.61
N ASN A 275 12.08 6.38 -2.03
CA ASN A 275 11.27 7.34 -1.29
C ASN A 275 11.85 7.55 0.12
N TRP A 276 12.88 8.39 0.22
CA TRP A 276 13.50 8.80 1.48
C TRP A 276 12.50 9.37 2.49
N GLY A 277 11.42 9.98 2.01
CA GLY A 277 10.38 10.52 2.88
C GLY A 277 9.74 9.47 3.78
N VAL A 278 9.52 8.26 3.27
CA VAL A 278 8.98 7.13 4.04
C VAL A 278 10.00 6.64 5.07
N LEU A 279 11.26 6.43 4.65
CA LEU A 279 12.33 5.98 5.55
C LEU A 279 12.55 6.95 6.71
N LEU A 280 12.59 8.25 6.41
CA LEU A 280 12.71 9.31 7.42
C LEU A 280 11.51 9.34 8.37
N THR A 281 10.30 9.14 7.85
CA THR A 281 9.08 9.13 8.66
C THR A 281 9.07 7.97 9.63
N VAL A 282 9.39 6.76 9.17
CA VAL A 282 9.41 5.54 10.00
C VAL A 282 10.51 5.61 11.05
N GLY A 283 11.70 6.12 10.69
CA GLY A 283 12.78 6.34 11.66
C GLY A 283 12.39 7.33 12.76
N ALA A 284 11.78 8.45 12.39
CA ALA A 284 11.37 9.49 13.34
C ALA A 284 10.20 9.08 14.26
N ILE A 285 9.35 8.18 13.79
CA ILE A 285 8.18 7.68 14.52
C ILE A 285 8.56 6.94 15.81
N THR A 286 9.74 6.33 15.87
CA THR A 286 10.22 5.61 17.06
C THR A 286 10.29 6.51 18.30
N THR A 287 10.75 7.75 18.10
CA THR A 287 10.80 8.76 19.17
C THR A 287 9.42 9.20 19.61
N LEU A 288 8.48 9.27 18.67
CA LEU A 288 7.09 9.62 18.94
C LEU A 288 6.43 8.54 19.81
N GLY A 289 6.58 7.26 19.45
CA GLY A 289 6.11 6.13 20.27
C GLY A 289 6.67 6.18 21.69
N THR A 290 7.99 6.32 21.82
CA THR A 290 8.67 6.42 23.12
C THR A 290 8.16 7.62 23.95
N GLY A 291 7.95 8.77 23.31
CA GLY A 291 7.48 9.97 24.01
C GLY A 291 6.02 9.86 24.46
N LEU A 292 5.14 9.24 23.68
CA LEU A 292 3.76 8.96 24.07
C LEU A 292 3.68 7.98 25.25
N GLU A 293 4.53 6.95 25.26
CA GLU A 293 4.63 6.01 26.37
C GLU A 293 5.10 6.72 27.65
N LYS A 294 6.21 7.47 27.58
CA LYS A 294 6.78 8.15 28.76
C LYS A 294 5.94 9.28 29.31
N THR A 295 5.06 9.87 28.51
CA THR A 295 4.16 10.95 28.96
C THR A 295 2.84 10.41 29.49
N GLY A 296 2.53 9.12 29.31
CA GLY A 296 1.21 8.57 29.60
C GLY A 296 0.11 9.10 28.66
N ALA A 297 0.46 9.87 27.63
CA ALA A 297 -0.50 10.47 26.72
C ALA A 297 -1.31 9.40 25.95
N GLY A 298 -0.69 8.28 25.60
CA GLY A 298 -1.37 7.15 24.98
C GLY A 298 -2.49 6.56 25.85
N GLU A 299 -2.26 6.44 27.16
CA GLU A 299 -3.26 5.94 28.12
C GLU A 299 -4.43 6.92 28.29
N LEU A 300 -4.14 8.23 28.35
CA LEU A 300 -5.16 9.28 28.44
C LEU A 300 -6.05 9.33 27.19
N ILE A 301 -5.47 9.15 26.01
CA ILE A 301 -6.24 9.09 24.77
C ILE A 301 -7.11 7.83 24.77
N ALA A 302 -6.54 6.68 25.14
CA ALA A 302 -7.27 5.42 25.22
C ALA A 302 -8.43 5.49 26.23
N SER A 303 -8.22 6.08 27.41
CA SER A 303 -9.30 6.25 28.41
C SER A 303 -10.42 7.13 27.89
N SER A 304 -10.09 8.28 27.31
CA SER A 304 -11.09 9.22 26.78
C SER A 304 -11.92 8.60 25.67
N ILE A 305 -11.30 7.78 24.82
CA ILE A 305 -12.00 7.05 23.75
C ILE A 305 -12.93 5.98 24.34
N LEU A 306 -12.46 5.17 25.29
CA LEU A 306 -13.30 4.15 25.93
C LEU A 306 -14.51 4.78 26.64
N ASP A 307 -14.30 5.86 27.37
CA ASP A 307 -15.37 6.57 28.09
C ASP A 307 -16.42 7.12 27.10
N PHE A 308 -15.99 7.61 25.94
CA PHE A 308 -16.88 8.08 24.88
C PHE A 308 -17.72 6.94 24.25
N PHE A 309 -17.17 5.73 24.15
CA PHE A 309 -17.85 4.56 23.55
C PHE A 309 -18.60 3.68 24.57
N GLY A 310 -18.78 4.13 25.81
CA GLY A 310 -19.60 3.45 26.82
C GLY A 310 -18.84 2.68 27.89
N GLY A 311 -17.54 2.94 28.05
CA GLY A 311 -16.71 2.38 29.11
C GLY A 311 -16.63 0.85 29.05
N GLU A 312 -16.85 0.18 30.19
CA GLU A 312 -16.77 -1.29 30.32
C GLU A 312 -17.84 -2.05 29.52
N ASN A 313 -18.92 -1.39 29.08
CA ASN A 313 -19.99 -2.00 28.28
C ASN A 313 -19.83 -1.75 26.77
N ALA A 314 -18.74 -1.11 26.34
CA ALA A 314 -18.48 -0.88 24.93
C ALA A 314 -18.31 -2.22 24.20
N SER A 315 -19.22 -2.52 23.27
CA SER A 315 -19.08 -3.71 22.42
C SER A 315 -17.78 -3.59 21.60
N LEU A 316 -16.89 -4.57 21.74
CA LEU A 316 -15.63 -4.65 20.99
C LEU A 316 -15.86 -4.47 19.48
N THR A 317 -16.95 -5.04 18.96
CA THR A 317 -17.38 -4.89 17.56
C THR A 317 -17.62 -3.42 17.19
N VAL A 318 -18.28 -2.65 18.06
CA VAL A 318 -18.56 -1.23 17.82
C VAL A 318 -17.26 -0.43 17.80
N VAL A 319 -16.36 -0.69 18.76
CA VAL A 319 -15.06 -0.02 18.85
C VAL A 319 -14.25 -0.26 17.57
N ILE A 320 -14.13 -1.52 17.12
CA ILE A 320 -13.47 -1.89 15.86
C ILE A 320 -14.08 -1.17 14.66
N CYS A 321 -15.42 -1.19 14.55
CA CYS A 321 -16.11 -0.55 13.42
C CYS A 321 -15.84 0.96 13.39
N VAL A 322 -15.94 1.65 14.52
CA VAL A 322 -15.73 3.11 14.57
C VAL A 322 -14.28 3.46 14.27
N MET A 323 -13.34 2.72 14.84
CA MET A 323 -11.91 2.87 14.56
C MET A 323 -11.62 2.70 13.08
N PHE A 324 -12.10 1.61 12.49
CA PHE A 324 -11.96 1.36 11.06
C PHE A 324 -12.57 2.48 10.20
N VAL A 325 -13.79 2.90 10.52
CA VAL A 325 -14.50 3.98 9.82
C VAL A 325 -13.69 5.27 9.86
N LEU A 326 -13.19 5.63 11.05
CA LEU A 326 -12.36 6.81 11.25
C LEU A 326 -11.09 6.75 10.39
N GLY A 327 -10.35 5.64 10.45
CA GLY A 327 -9.10 5.52 9.68
C GLY A 327 -9.32 5.55 8.17
N SER A 328 -10.37 4.86 7.71
CA SER A 328 -10.72 4.80 6.30
C SER A 328 -11.23 6.15 5.76
N PHE A 329 -11.93 6.93 6.60
CA PHE A 329 -12.35 8.28 6.23
C PHE A 329 -11.18 9.26 6.20
N LEU A 330 -10.30 9.22 7.19
CA LEU A 330 -9.14 10.11 7.27
C LEU A 330 -8.19 9.91 6.07
N THR A 331 -8.03 8.66 5.60
CA THR A 331 -7.17 8.37 4.45
C THR A 331 -7.67 8.96 3.13
N LEU A 332 -8.92 9.43 3.06
CA LEU A 332 -9.41 10.17 1.89
C LEU A 332 -8.76 11.56 1.76
N PHE A 333 -8.21 12.12 2.84
CA PHE A 333 -7.66 13.48 2.86
C PHE A 333 -6.19 13.51 3.25
N MET A 334 -5.74 12.46 3.94
CA MET A 334 -4.37 12.31 4.43
C MET A 334 -3.67 11.17 3.70
N GLN A 335 -2.35 11.30 3.59
CA GLN A 335 -1.51 10.23 3.04
C GLN A 335 -1.59 8.96 3.90
N ASN A 336 -1.66 7.79 3.26
CA ASN A 336 -1.79 6.48 3.91
C ASN A 336 -0.82 6.27 5.10
N VAL A 337 0.44 6.68 4.91
CA VAL A 337 1.51 6.61 5.94
C VAL A 337 1.21 7.51 7.14
N SER A 338 0.65 8.70 6.92
CA SER A 338 0.28 9.62 8.01
C SER A 338 -0.85 9.06 8.87
N VAL A 339 -1.89 8.51 8.23
CA VAL A 339 -3.01 7.90 8.95
C VAL A 339 -2.53 6.76 9.83
N SER A 340 -1.67 5.89 9.28
CA SER A 340 -1.09 4.79 10.05
C SER A 340 -0.26 5.28 11.24
N ALA A 341 0.57 6.28 11.02
CA ALA A 341 1.40 6.85 12.07
C ALA A 341 0.61 7.56 13.17
N MET A 342 -0.54 8.14 12.82
CA MET A 342 -1.40 8.84 13.74
C MET A 342 -2.26 7.89 14.57
N LEU A 343 -2.79 6.83 13.96
CA LEU A 343 -3.70 5.90 14.63
C LEU A 343 -2.99 4.85 15.48
N ALA A 344 -1.80 4.39 15.09
CA ALA A 344 -1.06 3.37 15.84
C ALA A 344 -0.84 3.72 17.33
N PRO A 345 -0.36 4.93 17.69
CA PRO A 345 -0.19 5.30 19.11
C PRO A 345 -1.51 5.48 19.87
N ILE A 346 -2.65 5.45 19.19
CA ILE A 346 -3.99 5.49 19.80
C ILE A 346 -4.51 4.07 20.00
N TYR A 347 -4.31 3.21 19.01
CA TYR A 347 -4.89 1.87 18.94
C TYR A 347 -4.14 0.88 19.83
N ILE A 348 -2.80 0.98 19.91
CA ILE A 348 -1.99 0.08 20.74
C ILE A 348 -2.34 0.24 22.22
N PRO A 349 -2.30 1.45 22.83
CA PRO A 349 -2.64 1.60 24.24
C PRO A 349 -4.09 1.21 24.53
N LEU A 350 -5.01 1.46 23.59
CA LEU A 350 -6.40 1.05 23.70
C LEU A 350 -6.55 -0.48 23.78
N ALA A 351 -5.88 -1.21 22.88
CA ALA A 351 -5.88 -2.67 22.87
C ALA A 351 -5.34 -3.24 24.19
N LEU A 352 -4.19 -2.71 24.66
CA LEU A 352 -3.55 -3.14 25.90
C LEU A 352 -4.42 -2.85 27.12
N LYS A 353 -5.07 -1.69 27.16
CA LYS A 353 -6.00 -1.32 28.24
C LYS A 353 -7.23 -2.23 28.30
N MET A 354 -7.69 -2.74 27.15
CA MET A 354 -8.76 -3.74 27.06
C MET A 354 -8.30 -5.16 27.39
N GLY A 355 -7.01 -5.37 27.69
CA GLY A 355 -6.43 -6.71 27.88
C GLY A 355 -6.36 -7.54 26.60
N LEU A 356 -6.45 -6.91 25.43
CA LEU A 356 -6.42 -7.55 24.12
C LEU A 356 -5.06 -7.40 23.45
N SER A 357 -4.79 -8.27 22.48
CA SER A 357 -3.60 -8.14 21.64
C SER A 357 -3.71 -6.89 20.73
N PRO A 358 -2.65 -6.07 20.59
CA PRO A 358 -2.61 -4.94 19.67
C PRO A 358 -2.51 -5.35 18.18
N VAL A 359 -2.12 -6.61 17.89
CA VAL A 359 -1.91 -7.09 16.51
C VAL A 359 -3.17 -6.90 15.62
N PRO A 360 -4.36 -7.38 16.02
CA PRO A 360 -5.63 -7.09 15.32
C PRO A 360 -5.88 -5.61 15.00
N PHE A 361 -5.59 -4.73 15.95
CA PHE A 361 -5.83 -3.29 15.78
C PHE A 361 -4.85 -2.66 14.78
N ILE A 362 -3.60 -3.13 14.76
CA ILE A 362 -2.61 -2.70 13.77
C ILE A 362 -2.97 -3.22 12.37
N ILE A 363 -3.48 -4.45 12.25
CA ILE A 363 -4.04 -4.95 10.99
C ILE A 363 -5.20 -4.07 10.53
N LEU A 364 -6.08 -3.65 11.45
CA LEU A 364 -7.19 -2.76 11.14
C LEU A 364 -6.73 -1.41 10.56
N ILE A 365 -5.67 -0.81 11.14
CA ILE A 365 -5.03 0.40 10.61
C ILE A 365 -4.46 0.15 9.22
N ALA A 366 -3.76 -0.97 9.05
CA ALA A 366 -3.15 -1.35 7.78
C ALA A 366 -4.18 -1.47 6.66
N VAL A 367 -5.36 -2.04 6.94
CA VAL A 367 -6.48 -2.11 6.00
C VAL A 367 -7.08 -0.71 5.76
N ALA A 368 -7.43 0.01 6.83
CA ALA A 368 -8.11 1.30 6.74
C ALA A 368 -7.29 2.35 5.96
N SER A 369 -5.98 2.41 6.21
CA SER A 369 -5.10 3.40 5.60
C SER A 369 -4.83 3.17 4.11
N ASN A 370 -5.26 2.05 3.53
CA ASN A 370 -5.10 1.75 2.10
C ASN A 370 -6.44 1.75 1.35
N MET A 371 -7.46 2.44 1.89
CA MET A 371 -8.77 2.61 1.25
C MET A 371 -8.98 4.00 0.66
N ALA A 372 -7.90 4.71 0.36
CA ALA A 372 -7.90 6.05 -0.24
C ALA A 372 -8.30 6.02 -1.74
N ILE A 373 -9.52 5.56 -2.04
CA ILE A 373 -9.98 5.32 -3.42
C ILE A 373 -11.05 6.31 -3.91
N ALA A 374 -11.67 7.06 -2.99
CA ALA A 374 -12.77 7.98 -3.31
C ALA A 374 -12.32 9.41 -3.61
N THR A 375 -11.03 9.73 -3.45
CA THR A 375 -10.49 11.10 -3.63
C THR A 375 -9.12 11.08 -4.34
N PRO A 376 -8.77 12.14 -5.08
CA PRO A 376 -7.50 12.20 -5.79
C PRO A 376 -6.27 12.47 -4.90
N ILE A 377 -6.48 12.93 -3.66
CA ILE A 377 -5.40 13.50 -2.82
C ILE A 377 -4.86 12.47 -1.80
N GLY A 378 -5.66 11.46 -1.43
CA GLY A 378 -5.32 10.54 -0.35
C GLY A 378 -4.08 9.67 -0.61
N THR A 379 -3.75 9.41 -1.89
CA THR A 379 -2.61 8.56 -2.25
C THR A 379 -1.90 9.05 -3.52
N PRO A 380 -0.56 8.87 -3.63
CA PRO A 380 0.20 9.23 -4.83
C PRO A 380 -0.28 8.50 -6.09
N VAL A 381 -0.86 7.31 -5.96
CA VAL A 381 -1.41 6.55 -7.10
C VAL A 381 -2.54 7.33 -7.78
N ASN A 382 -3.44 7.92 -6.98
CA ASN A 382 -4.56 8.68 -7.53
C ASN A 382 -4.08 9.97 -8.18
N MET A 383 -3.02 10.59 -7.67
CA MET A 383 -2.40 11.75 -8.30
C MET A 383 -1.74 11.39 -9.64
N GLN A 384 -1.12 10.21 -9.72
CA GLN A 384 -0.44 9.74 -10.94
C GLN A 384 -1.39 9.48 -12.11
N ILE A 385 -2.63 9.10 -11.84
CA ILE A 385 -3.61 8.86 -12.90
C ILE A 385 -4.33 10.13 -13.37
N LEU A 386 -4.17 11.28 -12.68
CA LEU A 386 -4.79 12.55 -13.08
C LEU A 386 -4.52 12.98 -14.53
N PRO A 387 -3.31 12.76 -15.11
CA PRO A 387 -3.04 13.06 -16.51
C PRO A 387 -3.89 12.27 -17.53
N ALA A 388 -4.66 11.26 -17.09
CA ALA A 388 -5.70 10.63 -17.91
C ALA A 388 -7.01 11.46 -18.00
N GLY A 389 -7.02 12.68 -17.46
CA GLY A 389 -8.11 13.65 -17.59
C GLY A 389 -9.26 13.44 -16.60
N TYR A 390 -9.02 12.82 -15.45
CA TYR A 390 -10.05 12.64 -14.41
C TYR A 390 -10.32 13.93 -13.64
N LYS A 391 -11.58 14.12 -13.26
CA LYS A 391 -12.02 15.20 -12.37
C LYS A 391 -12.20 14.64 -10.96
N PHE A 392 -12.15 15.51 -9.94
CA PHE A 392 -12.40 15.12 -8.54
C PHE A 392 -13.71 14.33 -8.38
N SER A 393 -14.78 14.75 -9.06
CA SER A 393 -16.08 14.06 -8.98
C SER A 393 -16.10 12.66 -9.58
N ASP A 394 -15.15 12.31 -10.45
CA ASP A 394 -15.03 10.95 -11.00
C ASP A 394 -14.56 9.97 -9.93
N TYR A 395 -13.60 10.37 -9.09
CA TYR A 395 -13.12 9.56 -7.95
C TYR A 395 -14.25 9.29 -6.96
N VAL A 396 -15.02 10.32 -6.60
CA VAL A 396 -16.14 10.18 -5.66
C VAL A 396 -17.22 9.26 -6.22
N LYS A 397 -17.55 9.39 -7.51
CA LYS A 397 -18.63 8.59 -8.13
C LYS A 397 -18.24 7.16 -8.43
N ILE A 398 -16.96 6.89 -8.75
CA ILE A 398 -16.47 5.55 -9.10
C ILE A 398 -15.97 4.82 -7.85
N GLY A 399 -15.10 5.47 -7.08
CA GLY A 399 -14.47 4.93 -5.88
C GLY A 399 -15.33 5.02 -4.63
N GLY A 400 -16.20 6.04 -4.50
CA GLY A 400 -17.07 6.21 -3.33
C GLY A 400 -18.00 5.02 -3.04
N PRO A 401 -18.75 4.48 -4.03
CA PRO A 401 -19.58 3.30 -3.80
C PRO A 401 -18.76 2.06 -3.40
N LEU A 402 -17.58 1.89 -3.98
CA LEU A 402 -16.67 0.79 -3.63
C LEU A 402 -16.10 0.97 -2.22
N TRP A 403 -15.75 2.20 -1.84
CA TRP A 403 -15.29 2.54 -0.50
C TRP A 403 -16.35 2.22 0.55
N LEU A 404 -17.61 2.60 0.34
CA LEU A 404 -18.72 2.23 1.22
C LEU A 404 -18.92 0.71 1.30
N LEU A 405 -18.76 0.00 0.18
CA LEU A 405 -18.85 -1.46 0.15
C LEU A 405 -17.74 -2.10 0.99
N PHE A 406 -16.50 -1.62 0.85
CA PHE A 406 -15.39 -2.07 1.70
C PHE A 406 -15.65 -1.80 3.18
N MET A 407 -16.25 -0.66 3.50
CA MET A 407 -16.62 -0.33 4.87
C MET A 407 -17.56 -1.35 5.49
N ILE A 408 -18.59 -1.75 4.75
CA ILE A 408 -19.52 -2.77 5.19
C ILE A 408 -18.80 -4.12 5.34
N VAL A 409 -18.02 -4.52 4.32
CA VAL A 409 -17.34 -5.82 4.31
C VAL A 409 -16.35 -5.94 5.48
N VAL A 410 -15.50 -4.94 5.70
CA VAL A 410 -14.51 -4.99 6.77
C VAL A 410 -15.17 -4.90 8.15
N CYS A 411 -16.17 -4.04 8.36
CA CYS A 411 -16.90 -3.99 9.62
C CYS A 411 -17.60 -5.32 9.98
N LEU A 412 -18.05 -6.08 8.98
CA LEU A 412 -18.66 -7.40 9.20
C LEU A 412 -17.64 -8.51 9.45
N THR A 413 -16.49 -8.46 8.76
CA THR A 413 -15.51 -9.56 8.76
C THR A 413 -14.40 -9.40 9.80
N ALA A 414 -13.93 -8.18 10.03
CA ALA A 414 -12.81 -7.90 10.93
C ALA A 414 -13.05 -8.36 12.37
N PRO A 415 -14.23 -8.14 12.99
CA PRO A 415 -14.48 -8.60 14.36
C PRO A 415 -14.42 -10.12 14.52
N SER A 416 -14.75 -10.88 13.47
CA SER A 416 -14.75 -12.36 13.51
C SER A 416 -13.43 -13.01 13.08
N LEU A 417 -12.62 -12.31 12.27
CA LEU A 417 -11.39 -12.85 11.69
C LEU A 417 -10.13 -12.42 12.44
N LEU A 418 -10.19 -11.29 13.14
CA LEU A 418 -9.03 -10.75 13.87
C LEU A 418 -9.09 -10.98 15.37
N PHE A 419 -10.30 -11.05 15.94
CA PHE A 419 -10.57 -11.20 17.37
C PHE A 419 -11.37 -12.47 17.60
#